data_AF-A0A6L7JJ14-F1
#
_entry.id   AF-A0A6L7JJ14-F1
#
_cell.length_a   1.000
_cell.length_b   1.000
_cell.length_c   1.000
_cell.angle_alpha   90.00
_cell.angle_beta   90.00
_cell.angle_gamma   90.00
#
_symmetry.space_group_name_H-M   'P 1'
#
loop_
_entity.id
_entity.type
_entity.pdbx_description
1 polymer ?
#
loop_
_entity_poly.entity_id
_entity_poly.type
_entity_poly.pdbx_seq_one_letter_code
_entity_poly.pdbx_strand_id
1 'polypeptide(L)'
;MADRELAQNGFIEPTERQWYNLRFCESTNDYTVASANGLFFGAYQFEPRTWRTVGGTGNPAAAPPEEQDARARLLYARRGDQPWPRAYCGRWLPRN
;
A
#
# COMPACT_ATOMS: atom_id res chain seq x y z
N MET A 1 -13.07 -7.70 -2.57
CA MET A 1 -11.93 -8.62 -2.83
C MET A 1 -11.01 -8.67 -1.62
N ALA A 2 -10.48 -7.53 -1.17
CA ALA A 2 -9.65 -7.46 0.04
C ALA A 2 -10.35 -7.99 1.31
N ASP A 3 -11.66 -7.74 1.51
CA ASP A 3 -12.39 -8.21 2.71
C ASP A 3 -12.31 -9.73 2.89
N ARG A 4 -12.47 -10.48 1.80
CA ARG A 4 -12.40 -11.94 1.82
C ARG A 4 -10.98 -12.42 2.12
N GLU A 5 -9.98 -11.76 1.55
CA GLU A 5 -8.57 -12.14 1.73
C GLU A 5 -8.08 -11.83 3.14
N LEU A 6 -8.49 -10.70 3.74
CA LEU A 6 -8.22 -10.39 5.14
C LEU A 6 -8.80 -11.45 6.07
N ALA A 7 -10.07 -11.83 5.86
CA ALA A 7 -10.73 -12.84 6.66
C ALA A 7 -10.06 -14.22 6.51
N GLN A 8 -9.66 -14.60 5.29
CA GLN A 8 -8.96 -15.86 5.03
C GLN A 8 -7.58 -15.92 5.67
N ASN A 9 -6.85 -14.80 5.67
CA ASN A 9 -5.49 -14.73 6.21
C ASN A 9 -5.45 -14.34 7.70
N GLY A 10 -6.60 -14.05 8.33
CA GLY A 10 -6.69 -13.66 9.73
C GLY A 10 -6.09 -12.27 10.03
N PHE A 11 -6.00 -11.40 9.02
CA PHE A 11 -5.40 -10.07 9.15
C PHE A 11 -6.42 -9.04 9.63
N ILE A 12 -5.97 -8.16 10.53
CA ILE A 12 -6.76 -7.03 11.03
C ILE A 12 -6.68 -5.90 10.01
N GLU A 13 -7.83 -5.37 9.57
CA GLU A 13 -7.87 -4.21 8.69
C GLU A 13 -7.19 -3.00 9.35
N PRO A 14 -6.24 -2.33 8.66
CA PRO A 14 -5.69 -1.08 9.15
C PRO A 14 -6.76 0.01 9.14
N THR A 15 -6.88 0.75 10.23
CA THR A 15 -7.78 1.91 10.30
C THR A 15 -7.36 3.00 9.32
N GLU A 16 -8.26 3.92 8.99
CA GLU A 16 -7.95 5.08 8.13
C GLU A 16 -6.75 5.88 8.62
N ARG A 17 -6.60 6.01 9.94
CA ARG A 17 -5.45 6.70 10.54
C ARG A 17 -4.13 5.96 10.33
N GLN A 18 -4.15 4.63 10.37
CA GLN A 18 -2.95 3.82 10.11
C GLN A 18 -2.54 3.90 8.64
N TRP A 19 -3.51 3.84 7.73
CA TRP A 19 -3.28 4.06 6.30
C TRP A 19 -2.72 5.45 6.02
N TYR A 20 -3.30 6.49 6.62
CA TYR A 20 -2.79 7.86 6.52
C TYR A 20 -1.34 7.95 7.02
N ASN A 21 -1.02 7.40 8.19
CA ASN A 21 0.33 7.45 8.74
C ASN A 21 1.34 6.69 7.87
N LEU A 22 0.93 5.58 7.26
CA LEU A 22 1.76 4.84 6.30
C LEU A 22 2.06 5.73 5.07
N ARG A 23 1.03 6.24 4.38
CA ARG A 23 1.21 7.12 3.21
C ARG A 23 2.03 8.35 3.54
N PHE A 24 1.78 8.97 4.70
CA PHE A 24 2.53 10.15 5.12
C PHE A 24 4.02 9.83 5.31
N CYS A 25 4.36 8.66 5.86
CA CYS A 25 5.75 8.24 5.97
C CYS A 25 6.38 7.89 4.61
N GLU A 26 5.64 7.23 3.73
CA GLU A 26 6.13 6.77 2.42
C GLU A 26 6.32 7.90 1.41
N SER A 27 5.40 8.87 1.39
CA SER A 27 5.27 9.86 0.31
C SER A 27 4.89 11.25 0.79
N THR A 28 4.76 11.49 2.11
CA THR A 28 4.10 12.69 2.64
C THR A 28 2.64 12.80 2.19
N ASN A 29 1.97 11.64 1.96
CA ASN A 29 0.58 11.54 1.49
C ASN A 29 0.38 12.12 0.08
N ASP A 30 1.41 12.06 -0.76
CA ASP A 30 1.37 12.46 -2.17
C ASP A 30 1.13 11.25 -3.07
N TYR A 31 0.00 11.25 -3.78
CA TYR A 31 -0.40 10.17 -4.69
C TYR A 31 0.30 10.23 -6.06
N THR A 32 1.00 11.31 -6.37
CA THR A 32 1.58 11.58 -7.70
C THR A 32 3.10 11.44 -7.74
N VAL A 33 3.73 11.18 -6.59
CA VAL A 33 5.19 11.17 -6.47
C VAL A 33 5.81 9.90 -7.06
N ALA A 34 7.05 10.03 -7.54
CA ALA A 34 7.95 8.92 -7.80
C ALA A 34 9.18 9.06 -6.88
N SER A 35 9.71 7.94 -6.41
CA SER A 35 10.94 7.94 -5.62
C SER A 35 12.09 8.59 -6.40
N ALA A 36 13.09 9.11 -5.67
CA ALA A 36 14.26 9.73 -6.29
C ALA A 36 15.03 8.80 -7.26
N ASN A 37 14.96 7.48 -7.05
CA ASN A 37 15.55 6.48 -7.93
C ASN A 37 14.61 5.98 -9.05
N GLY A 38 13.36 6.48 -9.12
CA GLY A 38 12.39 6.12 -10.15
C GLY A 38 11.87 4.68 -10.09
N LEU A 39 12.01 3.99 -8.96
CA LEU A 39 11.60 2.58 -8.80
C LEU A 39 10.24 2.39 -8.12
N PHE A 40 9.81 3.37 -7.34
CA PHE A 40 8.62 3.31 -6.50
C PHE A 40 7.71 4.51 -6.76
N PHE A 41 6.39 4.30 -6.72
CA PHE A 41 5.42 5.26 -7.23
C PHE A 41 4.19 5.38 -6.35
N GLY A 42 3.65 6.60 -6.31
CA GLY A 42 2.39 6.94 -5.65
C GLY A 42 2.48 6.95 -4.13
N ALA A 43 1.33 7.09 -3.47
CA ALA A 43 1.29 7.39 -2.04
C ALA A 43 1.87 6.28 -1.15
N TYR A 44 1.88 5.06 -1.68
CA TYR A 44 2.36 3.85 -1.00
C TYR A 44 3.71 3.35 -1.52
N GLN A 45 4.36 4.12 -2.41
CA GLN A 45 5.65 3.76 -2.97
C GLN A 45 5.64 2.36 -3.60
N PHE A 46 4.65 2.08 -4.45
CA PHE A 46 4.52 0.80 -5.13
C PHE A 46 5.64 0.56 -6.13
N GLU A 47 6.24 -0.63 -6.10
CA GLU A 47 6.99 -1.15 -7.23
C GLU A 47 6.02 -1.59 -8.36
N PRO A 48 6.28 -1.29 -9.65
CA PRO A 48 5.40 -1.67 -10.76
C PRO A 48 5.09 -3.17 -10.86
N ARG A 49 6.02 -4.05 -10.45
CA ARG A 49 5.78 -5.51 -10.44
C ARG A 49 4.73 -5.87 -9.39
N THR A 50 4.87 -5.33 -8.18
CA THR A 50 3.93 -5.56 -7.08
C THR A 50 2.55 -4.97 -7.39
N TRP A 51 2.49 -3.77 -7.98
CA TRP A 51 1.25 -3.13 -8.44
C TRP A 51 0.39 -4.04 -9.33
N ARG A 52 1.03 -4.69 -10.32
CA ARG A 52 0.35 -5.63 -11.22
C ARG A 52 -0.17 -6.87 -10.50
N THR A 53 0.50 -7.34 -9.45
CA THR A 53 0.07 -8.54 -8.69
C THR A 53 -1.26 -8.32 -7.98
N VAL A 54 -1.64 -7.07 -7.70
CA VAL A 54 -2.92 -6.68 -7.09
C VAL A 54 -3.90 -6.09 -8.10
N GLY A 55 -3.66 -6.28 -9.40
CA GLY A 55 -4.56 -5.89 -10.49
C GLY A 55 -4.41 -4.44 -10.95
N GLY A 56 -3.37 -3.74 -10.50
CA GLY A 56 -3.03 -2.42 -10.99
C GLY A 56 -2.47 -2.46 -12.41
N THR A 57 -2.77 -1.42 -13.20
CA THR A 57 -2.23 -1.24 -14.55
C THR A 57 -1.47 0.09 -14.66
N GLY A 58 -0.62 0.23 -15.67
CA GLY A 58 0.15 1.47 -15.88
C GLY A 58 1.11 1.83 -14.73
N ASN A 59 1.33 3.13 -14.55
CA ASN A 59 2.16 3.70 -13.48
C ASN A 59 1.28 3.93 -12.23
N PRO A 60 1.65 3.40 -11.03
CA PRO A 60 0.88 3.63 -9.81
C PRO A 60 0.65 5.12 -9.49
N ALA A 61 1.64 5.99 -9.74
CA ALA A 61 1.52 7.44 -9.49
C ALA A 61 0.56 8.15 -10.46
N ALA A 62 0.18 7.51 -11.57
CA ALA A 62 -0.81 8.02 -12.51
C ALA A 62 -2.23 7.48 -12.23
N ALA A 63 -2.36 6.50 -11.32
CA ALA A 63 -3.66 5.95 -10.94
C ALA A 63 -4.38 6.89 -9.95
N PRO A 64 -5.72 6.95 -9.99
CA PRO A 64 -6.50 7.73 -9.03
C PRO A 64 -6.20 7.31 -7.58
N PRO A 65 -6.30 8.24 -6.60
CA PRO A 65 -6.05 7.93 -5.19
C PRO A 65 -6.84 6.72 -4.67
N GLU A 66 -8.11 6.61 -5.05
CA GLU A 66 -8.98 5.50 -4.67
C GLU A 66 -8.51 4.15 -5.23
N GLU A 67 -7.88 4.13 -6.40
CA GLU A 67 -7.29 2.91 -6.93
C GLU A 67 -6.03 2.55 -6.12
N GLN A 68 -5.16 3.51 -5.85
CA GLN A 68 -3.96 3.26 -5.06
C GLN A 68 -4.30 2.72 -3.66
N ASP A 69 -5.31 3.31 -3.00
CA ASP A 69 -5.83 2.82 -1.71
C ASP A 69 -6.40 1.40 -1.82
N ALA A 70 -7.22 1.12 -2.83
CA ALA A 70 -7.79 -0.20 -3.05
C ALA A 70 -6.72 -1.28 -3.30
N ARG A 71 -5.66 -0.95 -4.06
CA ARG A 71 -4.54 -1.86 -4.33
C ARG A 71 -3.64 -2.04 -3.12
N ALA A 72 -3.37 -0.99 -2.35
CA ALA A 72 -2.64 -1.09 -1.08
C ALA A 72 -3.38 -1.99 -0.09
N ARG A 73 -4.69 -1.79 0.05
CA ARG A 73 -5.55 -2.63 0.89
C ARG A 73 -5.53 -4.09 0.45
N LEU A 74 -5.63 -4.35 -0.86
CA LEU A 74 -5.55 -5.72 -1.39
C LEU A 74 -4.16 -6.34 -1.19
N LEU A 75 -3.08 -5.57 -1.33
CA LEU A 75 -1.73 -6.07 -1.09
C LEU A 75 -1.53 -6.46 0.38
N TYR A 76 -1.99 -5.60 1.29
CA TYR A 76 -1.98 -5.88 2.73
C TYR A 76 -2.82 -7.11 3.07
N ALA A 77 -4.00 -7.24 2.48
CA ALA A 77 -4.85 -8.42 2.64
C ALA A 77 -4.13 -9.74 2.28
N ARG A 78 -3.19 -9.70 1.31
CA ARG A 78 -2.41 -10.86 0.86
C ARG A 78 -1.16 -11.14 1.66
N ARG A 79 -0.49 -10.09 2.13
CA ARG A 79 0.91 -10.17 2.60
C ARG A 79 1.15 -9.56 3.98
N GLY A 80 0.10 -9.03 4.61
CA GLY A 80 0.22 -8.28 5.85
C GLY A 80 1.10 -7.06 5.65
N ASP A 81 1.97 -6.79 6.62
CA ASP A 81 2.92 -5.68 6.58
C ASP A 81 4.22 -5.99 5.82
N GLN A 82 4.39 -7.18 5.25
CA GLN A 82 5.60 -7.55 4.49
C GLN A 82 6.02 -6.51 3.41
N PRO A 83 5.11 -5.90 2.62
CA PRO A 83 5.49 -4.92 1.61
C PRO A 83 6.02 -3.60 2.19
N TRP A 84 5.67 -3.30 3.45
CA TRP A 84 6.06 -2.07 4.15
C TRP A 84 6.78 -2.47 5.43
N PRO A 85 8.12 -2.59 5.44
CA PRO A 85 8.83 -3.13 6.58
C PRO A 85 8.58 -2.31 7.84
N ARG A 86 8.31 -3.01 8.96
CA ARG A 86 8.04 -2.38 10.26
C ARG A 86 9.18 -1.50 10.79
N ALA A 87 10.41 -1.77 10.39
CA ALA A 87 11.58 -0.95 10.75
C ALA A 87 11.50 0.48 10.17
N TYR A 88 10.64 0.71 9.19
CA TYR A 88 10.45 1.99 8.52
C TYR A 88 8.98 2.44 8.66
N CYS A 89 8.24 2.56 7.56
CA CYS A 89 6.89 3.11 7.55
C CYS A 89 5.79 2.11 7.93
N GLY A 90 6.05 0.79 7.83
CA GLY A 90 5.09 -0.24 8.24
C GLY A 90 4.78 -0.28 9.74
N ARG A 91 5.54 0.45 10.57
CA ARG A 91 5.32 0.50 12.04
C ARG A 91 3.90 0.93 12.44
N TRP A 92 3.20 1.63 11.55
CA TRP A 92 1.83 2.12 11.79
C TRP A 92 0.76 1.07 11.50
N LEU A 93 1.09 -0.02 10.81
CA LEU A 93 0.15 -1.09 10.50
C LEU A 93 -0.10 -2.00 11.72
N PRO A 94 -1.29 -2.63 11.82
CA PRO A 94 -1.62 -3.60 12.85
C PRO A 94 -0.56 -4.70 12.98
N ARG A 95 -0.46 -5.28 14.18
CA ARG A 95 0.26 -6.54 14.36
C ARG A 95 -0.70 -7.67 14.01
N ASN A 96 -0.35 -8.41 12.97
CA ASN A 96 -1.03 -9.62 12.54
C ASN A 96 -0.21 -10.85 12.91
#